data_AF-A0A382I363-F1
#
_entry.id   AF-A0A382I363-F1
#
_cell.length_a   1.000
_cell.length_b   1.000
_cell.length_c   1.000
_cell.angle_alpha   90.00
_cell.angle_beta   90.00
_cell.angle_gamma   90.00
#
_symmetry.space_group_name_H-M   'P 1'
#
loop_
_entity.id
_entity.type
_entity.pdbx_description
1 polymer ?
#
loop_
_entity_poly.entity_id
_entity_poly.type
_entity_poly.pdbx_seq_one_letter_code
_entity_poly.pdbx_strand_id
1 'polypeptide(L)' 'AYTFYFHRLLPIVGRIVSGHPWAYTYLPESVKEFPGPEGLGRLFDEAGFSDVEWRLLTGGIAAIHWGVA' A
#
# COMPACT_ATOMS: atom_id res chain seq x y z
N ALA A 1 -3.11 10.10 8.82
CA ALA A 1 -3.85 10.15 7.54
C ALA A 1 -4.24 8.75 7.04
N TYR A 2 -3.31 7.79 7.01
CA TYR A 2 -3.53 6.37 6.64
C TYR A 2 -4.70 5.69 7.38
N THR A 3 -4.77 5.86 8.70
CA THR A 3 -5.84 5.33 9.56
C THR A 3 -7.23 5.87 9.19
N PHE A 4 -7.34 7.10 8.69
CA PHE A 4 -8.64 7.70 8.32
C PHE A 4 -9.18 7.15 7.00
N TYR A 5 -8.33 6.96 5.99
CA TYR A 5 -8.71 6.35 4.72
C TYR A 5 -9.19 4.89 4.93
N PHE A 6 -8.47 4.14 5.76
CA PHE A 6 -8.80 2.75 6.07
C PHE A 6 -10.06 2.60 6.93
N HIS A 7 -10.23 3.44 7.96
CA HIS A 7 -11.39 3.36 8.84
C HIS A 7 -12.66 4.00 8.26
N ARG A 8 -12.54 4.96 7.32
CA ARG A 8 -13.70 5.73 6.84
C ARG A 8 -14.02 5.51 5.36
N LEU A 9 -13.04 5.38 4.47
CA LEU A 9 -13.30 5.29 3.02
C LEU A 9 -13.55 3.84 2.56
N LEU A 10 -12.69 2.92 3.00
CA LEU A 10 -12.77 1.49 2.66
C LEU A 10 -14.12 0.83 3.03
N PRO A 11 -14.71 1.08 4.22
CA PRO A 11 -16.01 0.50 4.58
C PRO A 11 -17.21 1.10 3.84
N ILE A 12 -17.06 2.29 3.24
CA ILE A 12 -18.14 2.95 2.47
C ILE A 12 -18.10 2.46 1.02
N VAL A 13 -16.91 2.39 0.41
CA VAL A 13 -16.73 1.86 -0.94
C VAL A 13 -17.04 0.36 -0.99
N GLY A 14 -16.60 -0.42 0.00
CA GLY A 14 -16.93 -1.84 0.11
C GLY A 14 -18.44 -2.09 0.16
N ARG A 15 -19.18 -1.25 0.90
CA ARG A 15 -20.65 -1.37 1.06
C ARG A 15 -21.43 -0.98 -0.20
N ILE A 16 -20.86 -0.13 -1.06
CA ILE A 16 -21.48 0.31 -2.32
C ILE A 16 -21.23 -0.71 -3.45
N VAL A 17 -20.12 -1.46 -3.39
CA VAL A 17 -19.67 -2.36 -4.48
C VAL A 17 -19.95 -3.84 -4.19
N SER A 18 -20.08 -4.26 -2.92
CA SER A 18 -20.12 -5.69 -2.56
C SER A 18 -21.50 -6.34 -2.70
N GLY A 19 -21.80 -6.81 -3.91
CA GLY A 19 -22.54 -8.06 -4.09
C GLY A 19 -21.67 -9.32 -3.87
N HIS A 20 -20.35 -9.16 -3.68
CA HIS A 20 -19.36 -10.25 -3.57
C HIS A 20 -18.43 -10.03 -2.36
N PRO A 21 -18.69 -10.69 -1.21
CA PRO A 21 -17.98 -10.42 0.06
C PRO A 21 -16.51 -10.83 0.12
N TRP A 22 -16.07 -11.78 -0.72
CA TRP A 22 -14.83 -12.53 -0.49
C TRP A 22 -13.55 -11.79 -0.90
N ALA A 23 -13.59 -10.98 -1.95
CA ALA A 23 -12.41 -10.22 -2.43
C ALA A 23 -11.99 -9.09 -1.46
N TYR A 24 -12.91 -8.64 -0.60
CA TYR A 24 -12.70 -7.51 0.30
C TYR A 24 -12.22 -7.92 1.70
N THR A 25 -12.06 -9.22 1.99
CA THR A 25 -11.44 -9.70 3.24
C THR A 25 -9.91 -9.80 3.11
N TYR A 26 -9.40 -10.12 1.92
CA TYR A 26 -7.97 -10.28 1.68
C TYR A 26 -7.24 -8.95 1.54
N LEU A 27 -7.86 -7.97 0.87
CA LEU A 27 -7.26 -6.66 0.61
C LEU A 27 -6.89 -5.87 1.88
N PRO A 28 -7.74 -5.82 2.93
CA PRO A 28 -7.41 -5.08 4.14
C PRO A 28 -6.31 -5.75 4.96
N GLU A 29 -6.24 -7.08 4.92
CA GLU A 29 -5.27 -7.86 5.70
C GLU A 29 -3.89 -7.82 5.04
N SER A 30 -3.81 -8.00 3.72
CA SER A 30 -2.53 -7.92 2.99
C SER A 30 -1.89 -6.53 3.04
N VAL A 31 -2.70 -5.46 3.08
CA VAL A 31 -2.21 -4.08 3.19
C VAL A 31 -1.67 -3.75 4.58
N LYS A 32 -2.07 -4.47 5.64
CA LYS A 32 -1.47 -4.28 6.98
C LYS A 32 -0.08 -4.90 7.08
N GLU A 33 0.13 -6.02 6.39
CA GLU A 33 1.42 -6.73 6.39
C GLU A 33 2.42 -6.11 5.42
N PHE A 34 1.95 -5.36 4.42
CA PHE A 34 2.81 -4.75 3.41
C PHE A 34 3.74 -3.68 4.03
N PRO A 35 5.06 -3.74 3.76
CA PRO A 35 5.99 -2.75 4.28
C PRO A 35 5.66 -1.37 3.71
N GLY A 36 5.67 -0.36 4.58
CA GLY A 36 5.54 1.04 4.15
C GLY A 36 6.68 1.46 3.21
N PRO A 37 6.61 2.66 2.60
CA PRO A 37 7.54 3.09 1.56
C PRO A 37 9.02 2.99 1.94
N GLU A 38 9.37 3.38 3.17
CA GLU A 38 10.73 3.25 3.69
C GLU A 38 11.15 1.79 3.87
N GLY A 39 10.25 0.94 4.36
CA GLY A 39 10.51 -0.48 4.58
C GLY A 39 10.69 -1.23 3.25
N LEU A 40 9.84 -0.93 2.26
CA LEU A 40 10.00 -1.49 0.93
C LEU A 40 11.28 -1.00 0.26
N GLY A 41 11.67 0.27 0.46
CA GLY A 41 12.95 0.80 -0.01
C GLY A 41 14.14 0.01 0.53
N ARG A 42 14.15 -0.33 1.82
CA ARG A 42 15.19 -1.20 2.39
C ARG A 42 15.22 -2.58 1.76
N LEU A 43 14.07 -3.14 1.41
CA LEU A 43 14.03 -4.42 0.70
C LEU A 43 14.63 -4.33 -0.71
N PHE A 44 14.51 -3.19 -1.40
CA PHE A 44 15.24 -2.95 -2.65
C PHE A 44 16.76 -2.89 -2.41
N ASP A 45 17.21 -2.18 -1.36
CA ASP A 45 18.62 -2.12 -0.99
C ASP A 45 19.17 -3.53 -0.67
N GLU A 46 18.45 -4.32 0.13
CA GLU A 46 18.80 -5.70 0.49
C GLU A 46 18.81 -6.64 -0.72
N ALA A 47 17.97 -6.38 -1.72
CA ALA A 47 17.94 -7.11 -2.98
C ALA A 47 19.08 -6.71 -3.95
N GLY A 48 19.91 -5.71 -3.58
CA GLY A 48 21.08 -5.29 -4.35
C GLY A 48 20.84 -4.14 -5.34
N PHE A 49 19.67 -3.50 -5.30
CA PHE A 49 19.44 -2.29 -6.07
C PHE A 49 20.21 -1.11 -5.46
N SER A 50 20.65 -0.20 -6.32
CA SER A 50 21.32 1.07 -5.97
C SER A 50 20.46 2.26 -6.38
N ASP A 51 20.76 3.44 -5.82
CA ASP A 51 19.99 4.67 -6.03
C ASP A 51 18.47 4.48 -5.81
N VAL A 52 18.12 3.73 -4.75
CA VAL A 52 16.74 3.42 -4.41
C VAL A 52 16.03 4.68 -3.93
N GLU A 53 15.00 5.07 -4.68
CA GLU A 53 14.13 6.20 -4.35
C GLU A 53 12.67 5.78 -4.39
N TRP A 54 11.84 6.56 -3.71
CA TRP A 54 10.40 6.38 -3.74
C TRP A 54 9.66 7.69 -3.60
N ARG A 55 8.43 7.72 -4.14
CA ARG A 55 7.56 8.89 -4.12
C ARG A 55 6.15 8.52 -3.75
N LEU A 56 5.60 9.23 -2.76
CA LEU A 56 4.19 9.13 -2.37
C LEU A 56 3.28 9.73 -3.44
N LEU A 57 2.17 9.04 -3.68
CA LEU A 57 1.07 9.47 -4.51
C LEU A 57 -0.20 9.64 -3.67
N THR A 58 -1.08 10.54 -4.11
CA THR A 58 -2.43 10.73 -3.55
C THR A 58 -2.43 10.85 -2.02
N GLY A 59 -1.52 11.65 -1.47
CA GLY A 59 -1.43 11.87 -0.01
C GLY A 59 -0.94 10.66 0.80
N GLY A 60 -0.25 9.71 0.16
CA GLY A 60 0.32 8.52 0.79
C GLY A 60 -0.55 7.26 0.70
N ILE A 61 -1.55 7.24 -0.19
CA ILE A 61 -2.35 6.04 -0.49
C ILE A 61 -1.52 5.02 -1.28
N ALA A 62 -0.65 5.50 -2.17
CA ALA A 62 0.25 4.67 -2.96
C ALA A 62 1.66 5.28 -2.98
N ALA A 63 2.64 4.48 -3.35
CA ALA A 63 4.00 4.92 -3.60
C ALA A 63 4.54 4.26 -4.88
N ILE A 64 5.39 4.99 -5.61
CA ILE A 64 6.23 4.43 -6.68
C ILE A 64 7.62 4.27 -6.10
N HIS A 65 8.23 3.10 -6.31
CA HIS A 65 9.62 2.80 -5.97
C HIS A 65 10.41 2.51 -7.24
N TRP A 66 11.66 2.96 -7.30
CA TRP A 66 12.59 2.68 -8.39
C TRP A 66 14.03 2.64 -7.89
N GLY A 67 14.91 2.01 -8.68
CA GLY A 67 16.34 1.90 -8.42
C GLY A 67 17.05 1.25 -9.62
N VAL A 68 18.37 1.15 -9.54
CA VAL A 68 19.25 0.55 -10.56
C VAL A 68 19.75 -0.81 -10.08
N ALA A 69 19.60 -1.85 -10.91
CA ALA A 69 20.02 -3.23 -10.61
C ALA A 69 21.48 -3.49 -10.98
#